data_AF-A0A7D4UFD7-F1
#
_entry.id   AF-A0A7D4UFD7-F1
#
_cell.length_a   1.000
_cell.length_b   1.000
_cell.length_c   1.000
_cell.angle_alpha   90.00
_cell.angle_beta   90.00
_cell.angle_gamma   90.00
#
_symmetry.space_group_name_H-M   'P 1'
#
loop_
_entity.id
_entity.type
_entity.pdbx_description
1 polymer ?
#
loop_
_entity_poly.entity_id
_entity_poly.type
_entity_poly.pdbx_seq_one_letter_code
_entity_poly.pdbx_strand_id
1 'polypeptide(L)'
;MPLKESMFFHRLQHFSPYSGHLYDALKVPFIKKRDGVFGRSDSRFDLMDREGYFPFLELLRDGHVYFISDEDLLEFLNITEDTLNQYEVDYWPGWNIDFKEQLAKRFTEGYEQGKSDFEQNLGISYAALPYEQQLPYLRAFCLYCLDFLFFEGDLVDTLFYNLGYLQASLYRGFVEINHLLALSPDGNAAIGLHFESYNKRRELAGKDEPIAPQEQPTINEKTDTTRIELLCDISEIKKVWSVLTEPIKTKNGTEAAVFSKTDLQKFLGTVFSSGAFPDSLKMADYTAVKITSRGDMRNVLNALMYATYNINREFNRSTKLIQYATILKKYFAVFAGSGTESIKSVIATHAPKGLDILKDSVTDNPHIEEMLQILKKHKLLH
;
A
#
# COMPACT_ATOMS: atom_id res chain seq x y z
N MET A 1 39.44 -14.29 18.51
CA MET A 1 38.18 -15.04 18.71
C MET A 1 37.15 -14.40 17.82
N PRO A 2 36.68 -15.06 16.75
CA PRO A 2 35.66 -14.46 15.91
C PRO A 2 34.34 -14.48 16.68
N LEU A 3 33.66 -13.33 16.71
CA LEU A 3 32.30 -13.19 17.20
C LEU A 3 31.44 -14.24 16.48
N LYS A 4 30.67 -15.03 17.24
CA LYS A 4 29.46 -15.68 16.71
C LYS A 4 28.55 -14.53 16.30
N GLU A 5 28.70 -14.07 15.07
CA GLU A 5 27.86 -13.04 14.46
C GLU A 5 26.40 -13.48 14.52
N SER A 6 25.55 -12.56 14.91
CA SER A 6 24.12 -12.76 15.18
C SER A 6 23.39 -13.16 13.89
N MET A 7 23.24 -14.45 13.65
CA MET A 7 22.39 -14.94 12.57
C MET A 7 20.91 -14.76 12.95
N PHE A 8 20.20 -13.96 12.17
CA PHE A 8 18.75 -13.80 12.27
C PHE A 8 18.03 -15.12 11.95
N PHE A 9 16.83 -15.31 12.50
CA PHE A 9 15.96 -16.46 12.22
C PHE A 9 16.49 -17.85 12.60
N HIS A 10 17.46 -17.94 13.52
CA HIS A 10 18.01 -19.23 14.01
C HIS A 10 16.99 -20.20 14.63
N ARG A 11 15.77 -19.75 14.91
CA ARG A 11 14.66 -20.55 15.46
C ARG A 11 13.61 -20.94 14.42
N LEU A 12 13.70 -20.37 13.20
CA LEU A 12 12.79 -20.70 12.12
C LEU A 12 13.11 -22.12 11.64
N GLN A 13 12.14 -23.03 11.78
CA GLN A 13 12.33 -24.43 11.42
C GLN A 13 12.65 -24.56 9.93
N HIS A 14 13.61 -25.42 9.60
CA HIS A 14 14.05 -25.64 8.21
C HIS A 14 14.60 -24.38 7.51
N PHE A 15 14.97 -23.33 8.26
CA PHE A 15 15.71 -22.20 7.74
C PHE A 15 17.21 -22.43 7.93
N SER A 16 17.98 -22.21 6.86
CA SER A 16 19.43 -22.31 6.88
C SER A 16 20.00 -20.93 6.57
N PRO A 17 20.86 -20.37 7.44
CA PRO A 17 21.48 -19.07 7.18
C PRO A 17 22.42 -19.08 5.95
N TYR A 18 22.77 -20.26 5.44
CA TYR A 18 23.63 -20.42 4.27
C TYR A 18 22.86 -20.63 2.97
N SER A 19 21.68 -21.24 3.03
CA SER A 19 20.87 -21.58 1.84
C SER A 19 19.49 -20.90 1.82
N GLY A 20 19.18 -20.08 2.83
CA GLY A 20 17.84 -19.55 3.11
C GLY A 20 16.92 -20.65 3.62
N HIS A 21 16.56 -21.57 2.74
CA HIS A 21 15.58 -22.61 3.03
C HIS A 21 16.24 -23.99 2.96
N LEU A 22 15.75 -24.94 3.75
CA LEU A 22 16.12 -26.36 3.69
C LEU A 22 14.97 -27.15 3.07
N TYR A 23 15.09 -27.46 1.78
CA TYR A 23 14.21 -28.39 1.08
C TYR A 23 15.00 -29.27 0.10
N ASP A 24 14.48 -30.47 -0.20
CA ASP A 24 15.07 -31.40 -1.15
C ASP A 24 14.66 -30.97 -2.58
N ALA A 25 15.48 -30.12 -3.21
CA ALA A 25 15.23 -29.55 -4.54
C ALA A 25 14.98 -30.60 -5.64
N LEU A 26 15.35 -31.88 -5.42
CA LEU A 26 15.16 -32.95 -6.40
C LEU A 26 13.74 -33.56 -6.41
N LYS A 27 12.85 -33.15 -5.49
CA LYS A 27 11.50 -33.74 -5.34
C LYS A 27 10.36 -32.72 -5.24
N VAL A 28 10.64 -31.45 -5.44
CA VAL A 28 9.67 -30.38 -5.26
C VAL A 28 8.92 -30.10 -6.56
N PRO A 29 7.57 -30.00 -6.54
CA PRO A 29 6.81 -29.56 -7.69
C PRO A 29 7.18 -28.12 -8.05
N PHE A 30 7.35 -27.85 -9.33
CA PHE A 30 7.80 -26.55 -9.82
C PHE A 30 6.75 -25.92 -10.73
N ILE A 31 6.30 -24.72 -10.37
CA ILE A 31 5.38 -23.91 -11.19
C ILE A 31 6.16 -22.94 -12.08
N LYS A 32 5.71 -22.80 -13.33
CA LYS A 32 6.20 -21.81 -14.29
C LYS A 32 5.03 -21.06 -14.93
N LYS A 33 5.28 -19.82 -15.35
CA LYS A 33 4.36 -19.09 -16.21
C LYS A 33 4.47 -19.65 -17.63
N ARG A 34 3.40 -19.61 -18.42
CA ARG A 34 3.46 -20.06 -19.82
C ARG A 34 4.29 -19.13 -20.72
N ASP A 35 4.40 -17.86 -20.34
CA ASP A 35 5.10 -16.80 -21.06
C ASP A 35 6.45 -16.41 -20.44
N GLY A 36 6.89 -17.09 -19.38
CA GLY A 36 8.13 -16.76 -18.68
C GLY A 36 8.42 -17.64 -17.47
N VAL A 37 9.45 -17.29 -16.71
CA VAL A 37 9.84 -17.98 -15.48
C VAL A 37 9.77 -16.99 -14.33
N PHE A 38 9.39 -17.45 -13.15
CA PHE A 38 9.58 -16.69 -11.91
C PHE A 38 11.08 -16.47 -11.69
N GLY A 39 11.48 -15.29 -11.24
CA GLY A 39 12.89 -14.92 -11.26
C GLY A 39 13.30 -13.99 -10.13
N ARG A 40 14.53 -14.17 -9.65
CA ARG A 40 15.17 -13.20 -8.76
C ARG A 40 15.40 -11.91 -9.51
N SER A 41 14.65 -10.86 -9.17
CA SER A 41 14.98 -9.51 -9.59
C SER A 41 15.94 -8.86 -8.62
N ASP A 42 17.13 -8.47 -9.08
CA ASP A 42 18.10 -7.73 -8.25
C ASP A 42 17.56 -6.35 -7.83
N SER A 43 16.54 -5.83 -8.51
CA SER A 43 15.88 -4.57 -8.18
C SER A 43 15.20 -4.55 -6.80
N ARG A 44 15.11 -5.70 -6.12
CA ARG A 44 14.58 -5.85 -4.76
C ARG A 44 15.56 -5.40 -3.68
N PHE A 45 16.86 -5.34 -3.98
CA PHE A 45 17.84 -4.73 -3.06
C PHE A 45 17.82 -3.20 -3.12
N ASP A 46 17.41 -2.63 -4.26
CA ASP A 46 17.17 -1.19 -4.38
C ASP A 46 16.13 -0.69 -3.35
N LEU A 47 15.30 -1.56 -2.77
CA LEU A 47 14.28 -1.19 -1.79
C LEU A 47 14.88 -0.50 -0.55
N MET A 48 16.11 -0.84 -0.19
CA MET A 48 16.81 -0.26 0.96
C MET A 48 17.51 1.07 0.66
N ASP A 49 17.87 1.30 -0.59
CA ASP A 49 18.54 2.53 -1.06
C ASP A 49 17.52 3.60 -1.52
N ARG A 50 16.26 3.22 -1.67
CA ARG A 50 15.15 4.12 -2.01
C ARG A 50 14.60 4.77 -0.75
N GLU A 51 15.33 5.75 -0.23
CA GLU A 51 14.86 6.56 0.90
C GLU A 51 13.46 7.14 0.62
N GLY A 52 12.51 6.84 1.51
CA GLY A 52 11.11 7.32 1.44
C GLY A 52 10.14 6.45 0.63
N TYR A 53 10.54 5.30 0.09
CA TYR A 53 9.66 4.41 -0.67
C TYR A 53 9.08 3.33 0.23
N PHE A 54 7.76 3.12 0.24
CA PHE A 54 7.15 1.92 0.82
C PHE A 54 7.11 0.83 -0.26
N PRO A 55 7.95 -0.21 -0.16
CA PRO A 55 8.21 -1.10 -1.29
C PRO A 55 7.24 -2.26 -1.41
N PHE A 56 6.20 -2.29 -0.60
CA PHE A 56 5.31 -3.43 -0.51
C PHE A 56 3.97 -3.15 -1.18
N LEU A 57 3.46 -4.16 -1.84
CA LEU A 57 2.15 -4.18 -2.47
C LEU A 57 1.16 -4.86 -1.53
N GLU A 58 -0.08 -4.37 -1.50
CA GLU A 58 -1.13 -4.94 -0.66
C GLU A 58 -1.69 -6.24 -1.26
N LEU A 59 -1.79 -7.25 -0.40
CA LEU A 59 -2.56 -8.47 -0.62
C LEU A 59 -3.72 -8.50 0.37
N LEU A 60 -4.95 -8.49 -0.13
CA LEU A 60 -6.16 -8.62 0.67
C LEU A 60 -6.61 -10.08 0.69
N ARG A 61 -6.73 -10.68 1.88
CA ARG A 61 -7.16 -12.08 2.02
C ARG A 61 -7.89 -12.31 3.33
N ASP A 62 -9.06 -12.95 3.27
CA ASP A 62 -9.88 -13.28 4.45
C ASP A 62 -10.12 -12.10 5.40
N GLY A 63 -10.33 -10.91 4.83
CA GLY A 63 -10.52 -9.69 5.61
C GLY A 63 -9.25 -9.12 6.27
N HIS A 64 -8.07 -9.64 5.94
CA HIS A 64 -6.78 -9.19 6.44
C HIS A 64 -5.94 -8.60 5.30
N VAL A 65 -5.04 -7.67 5.66
CA VAL A 65 -4.13 -6.99 4.75
C VAL A 65 -2.72 -7.50 5.01
N TYR A 66 -2.04 -7.93 3.96
CA TYR A 66 -0.64 -8.37 3.97
C TYR A 66 0.15 -7.49 3.00
N PHE A 67 1.43 -7.24 3.29
CA PHE A 67 2.29 -6.37 2.50
C PHE A 67 3.45 -7.17 1.91
N ILE A 68 3.49 -7.27 0.58
CA ILE A 68 4.38 -8.17 -0.17
C ILE A 68 5.39 -7.37 -0.98
N SER A 69 6.68 -7.65 -0.85
CA SER A 69 7.75 -6.96 -1.60
C SER A 69 8.17 -7.69 -2.88
N ASP A 70 7.84 -8.97 -2.99
CA ASP A 70 8.17 -9.78 -4.15
C ASP A 70 6.98 -9.86 -5.12
N GLU A 71 7.15 -9.32 -6.32
CA GLU A 71 6.07 -9.20 -7.32
C GLU A 71 5.60 -10.57 -7.81
N ASP A 72 6.54 -11.51 -8.01
CA ASP A 72 6.26 -12.88 -8.46
C ASP A 72 5.48 -13.68 -7.41
N LEU A 73 5.85 -13.55 -6.14
CA LEU A 73 5.09 -14.12 -5.03
C LEU A 73 3.69 -13.51 -4.92
N LEU A 74 3.56 -12.18 -5.06
CA LEU A 74 2.25 -11.52 -5.04
C LEU A 74 1.36 -12.01 -6.18
N GLU A 75 1.91 -12.11 -7.39
CA GLU A 75 1.20 -12.63 -8.56
C GLU A 75 0.71 -14.06 -8.30
N PHE A 76 1.59 -14.94 -7.79
CA PHE A 76 1.23 -16.29 -7.39
C PHE A 76 0.08 -16.31 -6.37
N LEU A 77 0.17 -15.49 -5.31
CA LEU A 77 -0.84 -15.45 -4.25
C LEU A 77 -2.21 -14.95 -4.74
N ASN A 78 -2.25 -14.19 -5.84
CA ASN A 78 -3.45 -13.66 -6.48
C ASN A 78 -4.03 -14.55 -7.61
N ILE A 79 -3.41 -15.69 -7.92
CA ILE A 79 -3.96 -16.64 -8.91
C ILE A 79 -5.40 -17.03 -8.52
N THR A 80 -6.31 -16.93 -9.48
CA THR A 80 -7.72 -17.36 -9.38
C THR A 80 -7.96 -18.58 -10.26
N GLU A 81 -9.15 -19.19 -10.17
CA GLU A 81 -9.56 -20.27 -11.09
C GLU A 81 -9.43 -19.85 -12.57
N ASP A 82 -9.78 -18.61 -12.88
CA ASP A 82 -9.77 -18.08 -14.26
C ASP A 82 -8.35 -17.90 -14.81
N THR A 83 -7.38 -17.57 -13.95
CA THR A 83 -5.98 -17.34 -14.35
C THR A 83 -5.11 -18.58 -14.17
N LEU A 84 -5.62 -19.66 -13.55
CA LEU A 84 -4.86 -20.87 -13.25
C LEU A 84 -4.25 -21.50 -14.51
N ASN A 85 -4.92 -21.38 -15.65
CA ASN A 85 -4.49 -21.90 -16.95
C ASN A 85 -3.29 -21.15 -17.57
N GLN A 86 -2.85 -20.04 -16.98
CA GLN A 86 -1.65 -19.30 -17.39
C GLN A 86 -0.37 -19.94 -16.84
N TYR A 87 -0.51 -20.93 -15.97
CA TYR A 87 0.59 -21.58 -15.27
C TYR A 87 0.64 -23.07 -15.59
N GLU A 88 1.85 -23.60 -15.55
CA GLU A 88 2.13 -25.04 -15.71
C GLU A 88 2.95 -25.53 -14.54
N VAL A 89 2.65 -26.74 -14.06
CA VAL A 89 3.42 -27.37 -13.00
C VAL A 89 4.06 -28.64 -13.54
N ASP A 90 5.38 -28.68 -13.48
CA ASP A 90 6.14 -29.83 -13.95
C ASP A 90 5.99 -31.00 -12.97
N TYR A 91 5.73 -32.18 -13.53
CA TYR A 91 5.70 -33.47 -12.81
C TYR A 91 4.73 -33.56 -11.62
N TRP A 92 3.61 -32.81 -11.63
CA TRP A 92 2.61 -32.88 -10.56
C TRP A 92 1.15 -32.81 -11.08
N PRO A 93 0.42 -33.94 -11.12
CA PRO A 93 -0.96 -33.96 -11.61
C PRO A 93 -1.99 -33.34 -10.65
N GLY A 94 -1.58 -32.93 -9.44
CA GLY A 94 -2.46 -32.36 -8.41
C GLY A 94 -2.56 -30.84 -8.40
N TRP A 95 -2.05 -30.14 -9.42
CA TRP A 95 -2.13 -28.68 -9.49
C TRP A 95 -3.58 -28.22 -9.71
N ASN A 96 -4.14 -27.50 -8.74
CA ASN A 96 -5.45 -26.91 -8.80
C ASN A 96 -5.52 -25.69 -7.85
N ILE A 97 -6.66 -25.00 -7.87
CA ILE A 97 -6.86 -23.83 -7.00
C ILE A 97 -6.78 -24.20 -5.52
N ASP A 98 -7.36 -25.33 -5.09
CA ASP A 98 -7.36 -25.76 -3.69
C ASP A 98 -5.94 -25.95 -3.14
N PHE A 99 -5.04 -26.51 -3.95
CA PHE A 99 -3.64 -26.69 -3.58
C PHE A 99 -2.91 -25.34 -3.48
N LYS A 100 -3.12 -24.43 -4.43
CA LYS A 100 -2.58 -23.07 -4.35
C LYS A 100 -3.09 -22.33 -3.11
N GLU A 101 -4.36 -22.51 -2.74
CA GLU A 101 -4.96 -21.92 -1.55
C GLU A 101 -4.36 -22.49 -0.26
N GLN A 102 -3.99 -23.78 -0.24
CA GLN A 102 -3.24 -24.37 0.88
C GLN A 102 -1.87 -23.70 1.07
N LEU A 103 -1.11 -23.50 -0.02
CA LEU A 103 0.19 -22.81 0.04
C LEU A 103 0.05 -21.35 0.47
N ALA A 104 -0.97 -20.65 -0.03
CA ALA A 104 -1.25 -19.29 0.40
C ALA A 104 -1.64 -19.20 1.87
N LYS A 105 -2.37 -20.19 2.40
CA LYS A 105 -2.63 -20.31 3.84
C LYS A 105 -1.35 -20.51 4.65
N ARG A 106 -0.41 -21.34 4.16
CA ARG A 106 0.91 -21.49 4.81
C ARG A 106 1.67 -20.18 4.84
N PHE A 107 1.61 -19.41 3.75
CA PHE A 107 2.19 -18.07 3.71
C PHE A 107 1.58 -17.14 4.76
N THR A 108 0.25 -17.07 4.87
CA THR A 108 -0.39 -16.19 5.87
C THR A 108 -0.14 -16.65 7.31
N GLU A 109 -0.11 -17.96 7.57
CA GLU A 109 0.33 -18.53 8.86
C GLU A 109 1.75 -18.08 9.23
N GLY A 110 2.68 -18.16 8.28
CA GLY A 110 4.06 -17.69 8.44
C GLY A 110 4.14 -16.18 8.69
N TYR A 111 3.36 -15.40 7.93
CA TYR A 111 3.31 -13.94 8.04
C TYR A 111 2.84 -13.48 9.43
N GLU A 112 1.78 -14.07 9.96
CA GLU A 112 1.29 -13.73 11.30
C GLU A 112 2.29 -14.12 12.39
N GLN A 113 2.97 -15.28 12.26
CA GLN A 113 4.03 -15.64 13.20
C GLN A 113 5.22 -14.67 13.11
N GLY A 114 5.65 -14.30 11.90
CA GLY A 114 6.75 -13.35 11.69
C GLY A 114 6.48 -11.97 12.29
N LYS A 115 5.21 -11.49 12.24
CA LYS A 115 4.80 -10.26 12.92
C LYS A 115 4.91 -10.36 14.43
N SER A 116 4.51 -11.50 15.01
CA SER A 116 4.55 -11.76 16.45
C SER A 116 5.99 -11.85 16.96
N ASP A 117 6.87 -12.50 16.20
CA ASP A 117 8.23 -12.80 16.62
C ASP A 117 9.25 -11.71 16.26
N PHE A 118 8.81 -10.61 15.65
CA PHE A 118 9.68 -9.55 15.13
C PHE A 118 10.73 -9.07 16.16
N GLU A 119 10.31 -8.75 17.39
CA GLU A 119 11.23 -8.30 18.45
C GLU A 119 12.26 -9.36 18.82
N GLN A 120 11.84 -10.63 18.85
CA GLN A 120 12.73 -11.75 19.11
C GLN A 120 13.75 -11.92 17.98
N ASN A 121 13.33 -11.69 16.73
CA ASN A 121 14.18 -11.79 15.54
C ASN A 121 15.23 -10.68 15.48
N LEU A 122 14.88 -9.47 15.91
CA LEU A 122 15.85 -8.39 16.09
C LEU A 122 16.89 -8.69 17.18
N GLY A 123 16.60 -9.62 18.08
CA GLY A 123 17.50 -10.03 19.15
C GLY A 123 17.40 -9.15 20.40
N ILE A 124 17.67 -9.77 21.55
CA ILE A 124 17.44 -9.22 22.89
C ILE A 124 18.17 -7.88 23.12
N SER A 125 19.27 -7.65 22.41
CA SER A 125 20.08 -6.44 22.55
C SER A 125 19.59 -5.25 21.73
N TYR A 126 18.69 -5.43 20.75
CA TYR A 126 18.27 -4.34 19.85
C TYR A 126 17.68 -3.15 20.61
N ALA A 127 16.78 -3.40 21.57
CA ALA A 127 16.16 -2.36 22.39
C ALA A 127 17.16 -1.60 23.28
N ALA A 128 18.34 -2.18 23.54
CA ALA A 128 19.41 -1.55 24.32
C ALA A 128 20.43 -0.79 23.45
N LEU A 129 20.32 -0.87 22.11
CA LEU A 129 21.20 -0.14 21.21
C LEU A 129 20.90 1.37 21.26
N PRO A 130 21.92 2.25 21.24
CA PRO A 130 21.72 3.68 21.00
C PRO A 130 21.02 3.94 19.66
N TYR A 131 20.25 5.03 19.57
CA TYR A 131 19.51 5.43 18.37
C TYR A 131 20.36 5.41 17.09
N GLU A 132 21.60 5.94 17.17
CA GLU A 132 22.56 5.96 16.07
C GLU A 132 22.95 4.57 15.53
N GLN A 133 22.79 3.53 16.36
CA GLN A 133 23.11 2.14 16.03
C GLN A 133 21.85 1.34 15.65
N GLN A 134 20.66 1.75 16.09
CA GLN A 134 19.39 1.07 15.77
C GLN A 134 19.07 1.13 14.28
N LEU A 135 19.22 2.30 13.64
CA LEU A 135 18.90 2.46 12.22
C LEU A 135 19.81 1.62 11.30
N PRO A 136 21.16 1.66 11.42
CA PRO A 136 22.03 0.75 10.67
C PRO A 136 21.74 -0.73 10.93
N TYR A 137 21.40 -1.10 12.16
CA TYR A 137 21.06 -2.48 12.53
C TYR A 137 19.79 -2.96 11.82
N LEU A 138 18.72 -2.17 11.84
CA LEU A 138 17.49 -2.50 11.13
C LEU A 138 17.71 -2.57 9.62
N ARG A 139 18.54 -1.70 9.04
CA ARG A 139 18.89 -1.77 7.63
C ARG A 139 19.58 -3.10 7.28
N ALA A 140 20.54 -3.53 8.10
CA ALA A 140 21.18 -4.83 7.93
C ALA A 140 20.19 -6.00 8.09
N PHE A 141 19.27 -5.92 9.05
CA PHE A 141 18.20 -6.90 9.24
C PHE A 141 17.28 -7.00 8.00
N CYS A 142 16.83 -5.87 7.46
CA CYS A 142 15.99 -5.83 6.28
C CYS A 142 16.70 -6.38 5.04
N LEU A 143 17.99 -6.04 4.85
CA LEU A 143 18.82 -6.62 3.78
C LEU A 143 18.91 -8.14 3.92
N TYR A 144 19.15 -8.64 5.13
CA TYR A 144 19.19 -10.07 5.40
C TYR A 144 17.85 -10.75 5.10
N CYS A 145 16.71 -10.10 5.35
CA CYS A 145 15.42 -10.64 4.93
C CYS A 145 15.32 -10.73 3.40
N LEU A 146 15.73 -9.68 2.69
CA LEU A 146 15.68 -9.60 1.22
C LEU A 146 16.56 -10.64 0.53
N ASP A 147 17.69 -11.02 1.14
CA ASP A 147 18.57 -12.09 0.63
C ASP A 147 17.84 -13.43 0.46
N PHE A 148 16.81 -13.70 1.27
CA PHE A 148 16.11 -14.99 1.31
C PHE A 148 14.63 -14.91 0.92
N LEU A 149 14.13 -13.70 0.67
CA LEU A 149 12.76 -13.44 0.28
C LEU A 149 12.67 -13.39 -1.25
N PHE A 150 12.54 -14.55 -1.87
CA PHE A 150 12.34 -14.69 -3.30
C PHE A 150 11.51 -15.92 -3.60
N PHE A 151 10.61 -15.82 -4.57
CA PHE A 151 9.83 -16.96 -5.06
C PHE A 151 10.29 -17.33 -6.46
N GLU A 152 10.76 -18.56 -6.63
CA GLU A 152 11.29 -19.06 -7.91
C GLU A 152 10.39 -20.12 -8.57
N GLY A 153 9.23 -20.42 -7.98
CA GLY A 153 8.31 -21.43 -8.51
C GLY A 153 8.27 -22.75 -7.73
N ASP A 154 9.07 -22.90 -6.67
CA ASP A 154 9.04 -24.09 -5.82
C ASP A 154 7.75 -24.17 -4.98
N LEU A 155 6.99 -25.26 -5.11
CA LEU A 155 5.69 -25.43 -4.43
C LEU A 155 5.82 -26.29 -3.16
N VAL A 156 6.30 -25.68 -2.07
CA VAL A 156 6.48 -26.37 -0.77
C VAL A 156 5.87 -25.59 0.37
N ASP A 157 5.08 -26.25 1.21
CA ASP A 157 4.48 -25.68 2.43
C ASP A 157 5.48 -24.90 3.30
N THR A 158 6.64 -25.50 3.58
CA THR A 158 7.67 -24.90 4.45
C THR A 158 8.29 -23.65 3.82
N LEU A 159 8.46 -23.64 2.48
CA LEU A 159 8.94 -22.46 1.77
C LEU A 159 7.92 -21.32 1.90
N PHE A 160 6.64 -21.57 1.63
CA PHE A 160 5.61 -20.53 1.72
C PHE A 160 5.48 -19.97 3.14
N TYR A 161 5.53 -20.84 4.16
CA TYR A 161 5.59 -20.40 5.55
C TYR A 161 6.79 -19.48 5.81
N ASN A 162 8.00 -19.89 5.40
CA ASN A 162 9.20 -19.09 5.60
C ASN A 162 9.17 -17.76 4.83
N LEU A 163 8.67 -17.76 3.59
CA LEU A 163 8.49 -16.54 2.81
C LEU A 163 7.53 -15.58 3.52
N GLY A 164 6.41 -16.07 4.04
CA GLY A 164 5.49 -15.28 4.86
C GLY A 164 6.17 -14.69 6.09
N TYR A 165 6.90 -15.53 6.82
CA TYR A 165 7.61 -15.15 8.04
C TYR A 165 8.66 -14.05 7.79
N LEU A 166 9.47 -14.21 6.75
CA LEU A 166 10.49 -13.23 6.33
C LEU A 166 9.83 -11.95 5.82
N GLN A 167 8.74 -12.06 5.06
CA GLN A 167 8.01 -10.92 4.52
C GLN A 167 7.45 -10.03 5.63
N ALA A 168 6.84 -10.65 6.63
CA ALA A 168 6.35 -9.96 7.82
C ALA A 168 7.48 -9.28 8.61
N SER A 169 8.60 -9.98 8.76
CA SER A 169 9.78 -9.45 9.46
C SER A 169 10.37 -8.24 8.73
N LEU A 170 10.54 -8.34 7.42
CA LEU A 170 10.98 -7.26 6.55
C LEU A 170 10.04 -6.04 6.63
N TYR A 171 8.74 -6.28 6.50
CA TYR A 171 7.70 -5.26 6.62
C TYR A 171 7.78 -4.52 7.97
N ARG A 172 7.88 -5.26 9.08
CA ARG A 172 8.00 -4.66 10.42
C ARG A 172 9.31 -3.89 10.60
N GLY A 173 10.40 -4.38 10.02
CA GLY A 173 11.69 -3.66 9.97
C GLY A 173 11.54 -2.30 9.29
N PHE A 174 10.86 -2.24 8.14
CA PHE A 174 10.57 -0.98 7.44
C PHE A 174 9.70 -0.03 8.27
N VAL A 175 8.65 -0.54 8.92
CA VAL A 175 7.80 0.28 9.81
C VAL A 175 8.63 0.88 10.96
N GLU A 176 9.50 0.09 11.58
CA GLU A 176 10.36 0.54 12.68
C GLU A 176 11.39 1.58 12.21
N ILE A 177 12.02 1.37 11.05
CA ILE A 177 12.93 2.36 10.44
C ILE A 177 12.21 3.70 10.27
N ASN A 178 11.00 3.68 9.72
CA ASN A 178 10.22 4.90 9.51
C ASN A 178 9.85 5.58 10.83
N HIS A 179 9.54 4.79 11.87
CA HIS A 179 9.26 5.32 13.20
C HIS A 179 10.50 6.04 13.78
N LEU A 180 11.67 5.41 13.71
CA LEU A 180 12.92 6.00 14.19
C LEU A 180 13.22 7.31 13.45
N LEU A 181 13.15 7.31 12.11
CA LEU A 181 13.39 8.51 11.31
C LEU A 181 12.44 9.66 11.67
N ALA A 182 11.18 9.37 12.00
CA ALA A 182 10.21 10.37 12.41
C ALA A 182 10.52 11.00 13.78
N LEU A 183 11.27 10.31 14.65
CA LEU A 183 11.68 10.78 15.97
C LEU A 183 13.04 11.51 15.97
N SER A 184 13.71 11.59 14.81
CA SER A 184 15.05 12.18 14.71
C SER A 184 15.04 13.69 15.03
N PRO A 185 15.91 14.18 15.92
CA PRO A 185 15.96 15.59 16.33
C PRO A 185 16.45 16.55 15.23
N ASP A 186 17.05 16.04 14.15
CA ASP A 186 17.61 16.86 13.06
C ASP A 186 16.55 17.47 12.12
N GLY A 187 15.25 17.28 12.36
CA GLY A 187 14.21 17.97 11.60
C GLY A 187 14.22 17.69 10.10
N ASN A 188 14.98 16.68 9.64
CA ASN A 188 14.74 16.03 8.37
C ASN A 188 13.36 15.41 8.50
N ALA A 189 12.37 16.16 8.01
CA ALA A 189 10.97 15.85 8.07
C ALA A 189 10.77 14.34 8.00
N ALA A 190 10.02 13.79 8.96
CA ALA A 190 9.35 12.51 8.82
C ALA A 190 8.80 12.46 7.38
N ILE A 191 9.54 11.77 6.53
CA ILE A 191 9.35 11.69 5.10
C ILE A 191 9.18 13.05 4.35
N GLY A 192 10.29 13.76 4.16
CA GLY A 192 10.48 14.55 2.94
C GLY A 192 10.67 13.62 1.73
N LEU A 193 9.60 12.98 1.25
CA LEU A 193 9.58 12.17 0.02
C LEU A 193 9.91 13.08 -1.19
N HIS A 194 11.18 13.22 -1.51
CA HIS A 194 11.66 13.93 -2.70
C HIS A 194 12.02 12.89 -3.77
N PHE A 195 11.13 12.65 -4.73
CA PHE A 195 11.32 11.58 -5.74
C PHE A 195 11.45 12.13 -7.16
N GLU A 196 12.64 12.05 -7.76
CA GLU A 196 12.86 12.26 -9.20
C GLU A 196 13.26 11.00 -9.98
N SER A 197 13.47 9.83 -9.35
CA SER A 197 14.22 8.75 -10.02
C SER A 197 13.43 7.65 -10.74
N TYR A 198 12.10 7.53 -10.57
CA TYR A 198 11.33 6.43 -11.19
C TYR A 198 11.02 6.66 -12.69
N ASN A 199 10.69 7.88 -13.11
CA ASN A 199 10.41 8.15 -14.53
C ASN A 199 11.66 8.11 -15.41
N LYS A 200 12.85 8.35 -14.84
CA LYS A 200 14.10 8.36 -15.60
C LYS A 200 14.47 6.96 -16.11
N ARG A 201 14.14 5.88 -15.38
CA ARG A 201 14.39 4.50 -15.86
C ARG A 201 13.36 4.06 -16.92
N ARG A 202 12.11 4.54 -16.83
CA ARG A 202 11.07 4.20 -17.82
C ARG A 202 11.23 4.95 -19.14
N GLU A 203 11.79 6.16 -19.12
CA GLU A 203 12.20 6.89 -20.33
C GLU A 203 13.48 6.33 -20.97
N LEU A 204 14.33 5.63 -20.21
CA LEU A 204 15.54 4.97 -20.71
C LEU A 204 15.29 3.54 -21.23
N ALA A 205 14.25 2.85 -20.75
CA ALA A 205 13.86 1.51 -21.21
C ALA A 205 12.88 1.53 -22.40
N GLY A 206 12.35 2.70 -22.79
CA GLY A 206 11.36 2.87 -23.86
C GLY A 206 11.92 3.30 -25.22
N LYS A 207 13.24 3.26 -25.41
CA LYS A 207 13.89 3.51 -26.70
C LYS A 207 14.57 2.24 -27.17
N ASP A 208 13.78 1.26 -27.60
CA ASP A 208 13.92 0.63 -28.90
C ASP A 208 12.75 -0.33 -29.14
N GLU A 209 12.09 -0.08 -30.27
CA GLU A 209 11.05 -0.84 -30.98
C GLU A 209 9.55 -0.68 -30.65
N PRO A 210 8.69 -0.64 -31.70
CA PRO A 210 7.28 -0.25 -31.61
C PRO A 210 6.36 -1.48 -31.53
N ILE A 211 5.52 -1.56 -30.50
CA ILE A 211 4.45 -2.55 -30.44
C ILE A 211 3.09 -1.83 -30.42
N ALA A 212 2.25 -2.23 -31.37
CA ALA A 212 0.90 -1.75 -31.62
C ALA A 212 -0.02 -1.90 -30.39
N PRO A 213 -1.06 -1.06 -30.26
CA PRO A 213 -1.92 -1.05 -29.08
C PRO A 213 -2.79 -2.32 -29.05
N GLN A 214 -2.48 -3.25 -28.12
CA GLN A 214 -3.41 -4.30 -27.75
C GLN A 214 -4.39 -3.76 -26.70
N GLU A 215 -5.67 -3.75 -27.07
CA GLU A 215 -6.80 -3.53 -26.16
C GLU A 215 -6.80 -4.61 -25.08
N GLN A 216 -6.65 -4.21 -23.82
CA GLN A 216 -6.84 -5.09 -22.67
C GLN A 216 -8.33 -5.41 -22.50
N PRO A 217 -8.71 -6.67 -22.27
CA PRO A 217 -10.10 -7.03 -22.04
C PRO A 217 -10.59 -6.48 -20.69
N THR A 218 -11.76 -5.84 -20.75
CA THR A 218 -12.58 -5.41 -19.61
C THR A 218 -12.84 -6.55 -18.63
N ILE A 219 -12.30 -6.44 -17.42
CA ILE A 219 -12.56 -7.36 -16.31
C ILE A 219 -13.92 -7.02 -15.68
N ASN A 220 -14.78 -8.03 -15.59
CA ASN A 220 -16.12 -7.98 -15.04
C ASN A 220 -16.13 -7.95 -13.50
N GLU A 221 -17.16 -7.30 -12.98
CA GLU A 221 -17.43 -6.98 -11.59
C GLU A 221 -17.58 -8.20 -10.66
N LYS A 222 -16.62 -8.41 -9.74
CA LYS A 222 -16.86 -9.02 -8.41
C LYS A 222 -15.94 -8.36 -7.36
N THR A 223 -16.53 -7.43 -6.60
CA THR A 223 -16.00 -6.85 -5.34
C THR A 223 -14.51 -6.51 -5.30
N ASP A 224 -14.06 -5.66 -6.22
CA ASP A 224 -12.72 -5.08 -6.17
C ASP A 224 -12.76 -3.81 -5.30
N THR A 225 -12.46 -3.94 -4.01
CA THR A 225 -12.12 -2.78 -3.15
C THR A 225 -10.61 -2.61 -3.15
N THR A 226 -10.05 -2.24 -4.30
CA THR A 226 -8.68 -1.74 -4.38
C THR A 226 -8.62 -0.39 -3.63
N ARG A 227 -8.15 -0.44 -2.38
CA ARG A 227 -7.84 0.76 -1.59
C ARG A 227 -6.70 1.50 -2.26
N ILE A 228 -6.67 2.83 -2.10
CA ILE A 228 -5.55 3.62 -2.60
C ILE A 228 -4.50 3.73 -1.51
N GLU A 229 -3.31 3.21 -1.80
CA GLU A 229 -2.14 3.33 -0.93
C GLU A 229 -1.72 4.81 -0.80
N LEU A 230 -1.77 5.30 0.43
CA LEU A 230 -1.32 6.63 0.82
C LEU A 230 0.11 6.56 1.36
N LEU A 231 1.01 7.22 0.64
CA LEU A 231 2.42 7.39 1.01
C LEU A 231 2.68 8.77 1.64
N CYS A 232 1.62 9.47 2.04
CA CYS A 232 1.66 10.80 2.63
C CYS A 232 1.41 10.76 4.14
N ASP A 233 1.50 11.91 4.82
CA ASP A 233 1.11 12.02 6.22
C ASP A 233 -0.40 11.74 6.37
N ILE A 234 -0.71 10.58 6.94
CA ILE A 234 -2.08 10.10 7.14
C ILE A 234 -2.86 11.02 8.10
N SER A 235 -2.17 11.66 9.05
CA SER A 235 -2.81 12.60 9.97
C SER A 235 -3.31 13.84 9.22
N GLU A 236 -2.57 14.31 8.22
CA GLU A 236 -2.97 15.43 7.37
C GLU A 236 -4.17 15.07 6.50
N ILE A 237 -4.19 13.87 5.90
CA ILE A 237 -5.36 13.40 5.15
C ILE A 237 -6.60 13.32 6.06
N LYS A 238 -6.48 12.79 7.28
CA LYS A 238 -7.60 12.74 8.24
C LYS A 238 -8.14 14.14 8.57
N LYS A 239 -7.25 15.12 8.75
CA LYS A 239 -7.62 16.52 9.03
C LYS A 239 -8.30 17.18 7.83
N VAL A 240 -7.79 16.97 6.61
CA VAL A 240 -8.40 17.46 5.38
C VAL A 240 -9.85 16.99 5.26
N TRP A 241 -10.11 15.71 5.56
CA TRP A 241 -11.46 15.16 5.47
C TRP A 241 -12.36 15.47 6.68
N SER A 242 -11.80 15.92 7.81
CA SER A 242 -12.57 16.26 9.01
C SER A 242 -13.51 17.45 8.82
N VAL A 243 -13.31 18.27 7.78
CA VAL A 243 -14.28 19.31 7.41
C VAL A 243 -15.67 18.74 7.09
N LEU A 244 -15.80 17.46 6.74
CA LEU A 244 -17.09 16.82 6.48
C LEU A 244 -17.80 16.31 7.75
N THR A 245 -17.21 16.46 8.94
CA THR A 245 -17.85 16.08 10.21
C THR A 245 -18.63 17.20 10.86
N GLU A 246 -18.62 18.38 10.26
CA GLU A 246 -19.31 19.57 10.73
C GLU A 246 -20.13 20.19 9.58
N PRO A 247 -21.10 21.06 9.88
CA PRO A 247 -21.93 21.69 8.85
C PRO A 247 -21.11 22.54 7.86
N ILE A 248 -21.60 22.65 6.62
CA ILE A 248 -20.99 23.46 5.55
C ILE A 248 -22.03 24.40 4.97
N LYS A 249 -21.69 25.70 4.89
CA LYS A 249 -22.55 26.68 4.22
C LYS A 249 -22.48 26.48 2.72
N THR A 250 -23.65 26.38 2.11
CA THR A 250 -23.83 26.29 0.66
C THR A 250 -24.71 27.43 0.19
N LYS A 251 -24.75 27.68 -1.12
CA LYS A 251 -25.65 28.67 -1.73
C LYS A 251 -27.14 28.41 -1.45
N ASN A 252 -27.52 27.18 -1.10
CA ASN A 252 -28.90 26.76 -0.86
C ASN A 252 -29.24 26.63 0.63
N GLY A 253 -28.36 27.09 1.53
CA GLY A 253 -28.48 26.93 2.98
C GLY A 253 -27.32 26.12 3.55
N THR A 254 -27.49 25.56 4.74
CA THR A 254 -26.45 24.79 5.42
C THR A 254 -26.61 23.29 5.14
N GLU A 255 -25.58 22.65 4.59
CA GLU A 255 -25.48 21.20 4.54
C GLU A 255 -25.11 20.71 5.95
N ALA A 256 -25.84 19.71 6.46
CA ALA A 256 -25.46 19.05 7.71
C ALA A 256 -24.15 18.27 7.56
N ALA A 257 -23.53 17.89 8.68
CA ALA A 257 -22.36 17.02 8.68
C ALA A 257 -22.62 15.75 7.86
N VAL A 258 -21.72 15.43 6.92
CA VAL A 258 -21.83 14.27 6.04
C VAL A 258 -21.45 12.98 6.79
N PHE A 259 -20.51 13.10 7.74
CA PHE A 259 -20.00 12.00 8.54
C PHE A 259 -20.07 12.32 10.04
N SER A 260 -20.28 11.29 10.86
CA SER A 260 -19.79 11.32 12.24
C SER A 260 -18.27 11.10 12.23
N LYS A 261 -17.57 11.44 13.33
CA LYS A 261 -16.12 11.17 13.44
C LYS A 261 -15.77 9.70 13.24
N THR A 262 -16.60 8.80 13.77
CA THR A 262 -16.41 7.35 13.64
C THR A 262 -16.70 6.86 12.21
N ASP A 263 -17.75 7.37 11.57
CA ASP A 263 -18.06 7.04 10.18
C ASP A 263 -16.97 7.52 9.23
N LEU A 264 -16.38 8.69 9.49
CA LEU A 264 -15.30 9.21 8.66
C LEU A 264 -14.08 8.27 8.73
N GLN A 265 -13.68 7.81 9.93
CA GLN A 265 -12.55 6.89 10.05
C GLN A 265 -12.81 5.57 9.32
N LYS A 266 -14.04 5.04 9.40
CA LYS A 266 -14.43 3.85 8.64
C LYS A 266 -14.34 4.09 7.14
N PHE A 267 -14.92 5.19 6.64
CA PHE A 267 -14.85 5.55 5.24
C PHE A 267 -13.39 5.65 4.74
N LEU A 268 -12.53 6.39 5.46
CA LEU A 268 -11.12 6.53 5.09
C LEU A 268 -10.40 5.17 5.09
N GLY A 269 -10.63 4.32 6.09
CA GLY A 269 -10.07 2.98 6.16
C GLY A 269 -10.58 2.02 5.07
N THR A 270 -11.76 2.27 4.51
CA THR A 270 -12.30 1.47 3.39
C THR A 270 -11.74 1.91 2.03
N VAL A 271 -11.37 3.18 1.87
CA VAL A 271 -10.98 3.72 0.54
C VAL A 271 -9.48 3.99 0.41
N PHE A 272 -8.78 4.14 1.53
CA PHE A 272 -7.34 4.38 1.58
C PHE A 272 -6.65 3.36 2.45
N SER A 273 -5.40 3.06 2.12
CA SER A 273 -4.47 2.22 2.88
C SER A 273 -3.18 2.96 3.18
N SER A 274 -2.42 2.43 4.13
CA SER A 274 -1.05 2.86 4.37
C SER A 274 -0.30 1.69 4.97
N GLY A 275 0.66 1.13 4.25
CA GLY A 275 1.53 0.11 4.77
C GLY A 275 2.61 0.66 5.70
N ALA A 276 2.98 1.92 5.59
CA ALA A 276 3.83 2.55 6.60
C ALA A 276 3.10 2.68 7.96
N PHE A 277 1.79 2.90 7.95
CA PHE A 277 0.97 3.09 9.15
C PHE A 277 -0.35 2.30 9.09
N PRO A 278 -0.30 0.96 9.13
CA PRO A 278 -1.47 0.09 8.91
C PRO A 278 -2.59 0.33 9.93
N ASP A 279 -2.23 0.64 11.18
CA ASP A 279 -3.19 0.90 12.25
C ASP A 279 -3.88 2.26 12.12
N SER A 280 -3.35 3.17 11.29
CA SER A 280 -3.94 4.48 11.06
C SER A 280 -5.16 4.41 10.14
N LEU A 281 -5.21 3.44 9.24
CA LEU A 281 -6.32 3.23 8.31
C LEU A 281 -6.76 1.76 8.41
N LYS A 282 -7.43 1.44 9.52
CA LYS A 282 -7.96 0.09 9.71
C LYS A 282 -9.05 -0.19 8.70
N MET A 283 -8.95 -1.34 8.03
CA MET A 283 -9.98 -1.77 7.11
C MET A 283 -11.32 -1.87 7.85
N ALA A 284 -12.34 -1.26 7.27
CA ALA A 284 -13.70 -1.32 7.76
C ALA A 284 -14.61 -1.70 6.61
N ASP A 285 -15.64 -2.49 6.91
CA ASP A 285 -16.71 -2.75 5.95
C ASP A 285 -17.64 -1.53 5.94
N TYR A 286 -17.34 -0.57 5.07
CA TYR A 286 -18.14 0.62 4.84
C TYR A 286 -18.80 0.54 3.48
N THR A 287 -20.11 0.34 3.46
CA THR A 287 -20.91 0.17 2.23
C THR A 287 -21.94 1.28 2.03
N ALA A 288 -22.07 2.19 2.99
CA ALA A 288 -23.08 3.24 2.95
C ALA A 288 -22.74 4.32 1.90
N VAL A 289 -23.64 4.51 0.94
CA VAL A 289 -23.58 5.64 0.02
C VAL A 289 -24.09 6.89 0.74
N LYS A 290 -23.29 7.96 0.76
CA LYS A 290 -23.65 9.24 1.37
C LYS A 290 -24.51 10.07 0.41
N ILE A 291 -25.64 10.54 0.93
CA ILE A 291 -26.53 11.47 0.23
C ILE A 291 -26.15 12.88 0.68
N THR A 292 -25.82 13.73 -0.28
CA THR A 292 -25.50 15.15 -0.08
C THR A 292 -26.21 16.00 -1.12
N SER A 293 -26.38 17.30 -0.87
CA SER A 293 -26.99 18.20 -1.83
C SER A 293 -26.22 18.27 -3.17
N ARG A 294 -26.96 18.45 -4.27
CA ARG A 294 -26.34 18.59 -5.60
C ARG A 294 -25.75 20.00 -5.77
N GLY A 295 -24.59 20.10 -6.40
CA GLY A 295 -23.94 21.37 -6.75
C GLY A 295 -22.72 21.67 -5.88
N ASP A 296 -22.92 22.41 -4.79
CA ASP A 296 -21.81 22.91 -3.96
C ASP A 296 -21.06 21.76 -3.27
N MET A 297 -21.77 20.80 -2.68
CA MET A 297 -21.13 19.61 -2.10
C MET A 297 -20.40 18.75 -3.13
N ARG A 298 -20.82 18.75 -4.40
CA ARG A 298 -20.06 18.09 -5.47
C ARG A 298 -18.69 18.76 -5.67
N ASN A 299 -18.63 20.09 -5.62
CA ASN A 299 -17.38 20.84 -5.72
C ASN A 299 -16.50 20.63 -4.48
N VAL A 300 -17.10 20.63 -3.28
CA VAL A 300 -16.39 20.34 -2.01
C VAL A 300 -15.76 18.95 -2.06
N LEU A 301 -16.52 17.92 -2.44
CA LEU A 301 -16.00 16.56 -2.54
C LEU A 301 -14.92 16.42 -3.62
N ASN A 302 -15.07 17.11 -4.76
CA ASN A 302 -14.00 17.21 -5.76
C ASN A 302 -12.74 17.86 -5.17
N ALA A 303 -12.87 18.95 -4.39
CA ALA A 303 -11.76 19.64 -3.78
C ALA A 303 -11.00 18.77 -2.77
N LEU A 304 -11.71 18.09 -1.86
CA LEU A 304 -11.10 17.21 -0.86
C LEU A 304 -10.40 16.02 -1.51
N MET A 305 -11.04 15.40 -2.50
CA MET A 305 -10.46 14.27 -3.20
C MET A 305 -9.26 14.69 -4.07
N TYR A 306 -9.33 15.84 -4.75
CA TYR A 306 -8.22 16.36 -5.53
C TYR A 306 -7.05 16.81 -4.65
N ALA A 307 -7.33 17.39 -3.48
CA ALA A 307 -6.32 17.68 -2.48
C ALA A 307 -5.62 16.41 -2.00
N THR A 308 -6.39 15.38 -1.62
CA THR A 308 -5.86 14.07 -1.21
C THR A 308 -5.02 13.45 -2.33
N TYR A 309 -5.49 13.53 -3.57
CA TYR A 309 -4.76 13.09 -4.74
C TYR A 309 -3.43 13.81 -4.91
N ASN A 310 -3.41 15.15 -4.84
CA ASN A 310 -2.19 15.92 -5.04
C ASN A 310 -1.20 15.71 -3.90
N ILE A 311 -1.66 15.74 -2.64
CA ILE A 311 -0.84 15.44 -1.46
C ILE A 311 -0.24 14.04 -1.60
N ASN A 312 -1.04 13.03 -1.98
CA ASN A 312 -0.51 11.69 -2.19
C ASN A 312 0.41 11.64 -3.42
N ARG A 313 0.12 12.37 -4.51
CA ARG A 313 0.89 12.32 -5.77
C ARG A 313 2.27 12.97 -5.66
N GLU A 314 2.48 13.89 -4.73
CA GLU A 314 3.82 14.37 -4.36
C GLU A 314 4.76 13.21 -4.01
N PHE A 315 4.17 12.15 -3.48
CA PHE A 315 4.84 11.03 -2.81
C PHE A 315 4.64 9.70 -3.53
N ASN A 316 3.51 9.53 -4.22
CA ASN A 316 3.08 8.36 -4.94
C ASN A 316 2.77 8.75 -6.40
N ARG A 317 3.83 8.86 -7.23
CA ARG A 317 3.69 9.24 -8.64
C ARG A 317 2.95 8.21 -9.50
N SER A 318 2.81 6.96 -9.04
CA SER A 318 2.04 5.91 -9.74
C SER A 318 0.53 6.04 -9.51
N THR A 319 0.11 6.87 -8.54
CA THR A 319 -1.31 7.05 -8.21
C THR A 319 -2.08 7.67 -9.38
N LYS A 320 -3.20 7.06 -9.74
CA LYS A 320 -4.00 7.47 -10.91
C LYS A 320 -5.25 8.20 -10.44
N LEU A 321 -5.48 9.41 -10.94
CA LEU A 321 -6.65 10.22 -10.59
C LEU A 321 -7.99 9.51 -10.86
N ILE A 322 -8.00 8.54 -11.79
CA ILE A 322 -9.19 7.73 -12.07
C ILE A 322 -9.64 6.91 -10.85
N GLN A 323 -8.71 6.40 -10.03
CA GLN A 323 -9.04 5.61 -8.84
C GLN A 323 -9.78 6.47 -7.80
N TYR A 324 -9.32 7.71 -7.62
CA TYR A 324 -9.96 8.72 -6.78
C TYR A 324 -11.37 9.08 -7.28
N ALA A 325 -11.54 9.22 -8.59
CA ALA A 325 -12.84 9.45 -9.21
C ALA A 325 -13.80 8.24 -9.03
N THR A 326 -13.28 7.02 -9.07
CA THR A 326 -14.06 5.79 -8.78
C THR A 326 -14.57 5.79 -7.35
N ILE A 327 -13.75 6.19 -6.37
CA ILE A 327 -14.17 6.31 -4.97
C ILE A 327 -15.31 7.33 -4.83
N LEU A 328 -15.17 8.52 -5.43
CA LEU A 328 -16.22 9.55 -5.40
C LEU A 328 -17.54 9.02 -5.94
N LYS A 329 -17.51 8.33 -7.09
CA LYS A 329 -18.69 7.73 -7.71
C LYS A 329 -19.35 6.67 -6.83
N LYS A 330 -18.54 5.81 -6.21
CA LYS A 330 -19.00 4.67 -5.42
C LYS A 330 -19.68 5.10 -4.13
N TYR A 331 -19.13 6.10 -3.43
CA TYR A 331 -19.54 6.42 -2.06
C TYR A 331 -20.42 7.66 -1.92
N PHE A 332 -20.58 8.48 -2.95
CA PHE A 332 -21.38 9.71 -2.87
C PHE A 332 -22.42 9.80 -3.99
N ALA A 333 -23.70 9.84 -3.59
CA ALA A 333 -24.84 9.80 -4.51
C ALA A 333 -24.86 10.97 -5.51
N VAL A 334 -24.21 12.09 -5.18
CA VAL A 334 -24.09 13.27 -6.06
C VAL A 334 -23.30 13.00 -7.36
N PHE A 335 -22.60 11.87 -7.43
CA PHE A 335 -21.86 11.42 -8.61
C PHE A 335 -22.51 10.25 -9.36
N ALA A 336 -23.61 9.68 -8.86
CA ALA A 336 -24.24 8.47 -9.43
C ALA A 336 -24.60 8.60 -10.93
N GLY A 337 -25.02 9.79 -11.37
CA GLY A 337 -25.36 10.08 -12.76
C GLY A 337 -24.16 10.40 -13.67
N SER A 338 -22.91 10.28 -13.21
CA SER A 338 -21.70 10.62 -13.97
C SER A 338 -20.84 9.39 -14.26
N GLY A 339 -20.22 9.35 -15.45
CA GLY A 339 -19.17 8.39 -15.77
C GLY A 339 -17.89 8.68 -14.99
N THR A 340 -17.12 7.67 -14.61
CA THR A 340 -15.88 7.83 -13.83
C THR A 340 -14.86 8.72 -14.55
N GLU A 341 -14.68 8.54 -15.86
CA GLU A 341 -13.83 9.40 -16.70
C GLU A 341 -14.32 10.86 -16.74
N SER A 342 -15.63 11.07 -16.77
CA SER A 342 -16.20 12.42 -16.68
C SER A 342 -15.85 13.08 -15.35
N ILE A 343 -16.00 12.37 -14.24
CA ILE A 343 -15.62 12.87 -12.90
C ILE A 343 -14.13 13.23 -12.87
N LYS A 344 -13.25 12.32 -13.31
CA LYS A 344 -11.80 12.57 -13.42
C LYS A 344 -11.49 13.82 -14.24
N SER A 345 -12.17 14.02 -15.37
CA SER A 345 -11.90 15.16 -16.27
C SER A 345 -12.25 16.52 -15.67
N VAL A 346 -13.17 16.57 -14.70
CA VAL A 346 -13.67 17.83 -14.12
C VAL A 346 -13.26 18.07 -12.67
N ILE A 347 -12.63 17.08 -12.01
CA ILE A 347 -12.30 17.15 -10.58
C ILE A 347 -11.40 18.34 -10.25
N ALA A 348 -10.34 18.56 -11.05
CA ALA A 348 -9.41 19.68 -10.90
C ALA A 348 -10.10 21.03 -11.21
N THR A 349 -10.93 21.08 -12.25
CA THR A 349 -11.67 22.28 -12.67
C THR A 349 -12.62 22.78 -11.58
N HIS A 350 -13.21 21.87 -10.81
CA HIS A 350 -14.18 22.21 -9.76
C HIS A 350 -13.58 22.33 -8.36
N ALA A 351 -12.33 21.89 -8.16
CA ALA A 351 -11.66 21.96 -6.86
C ALA A 351 -11.56 23.41 -6.30
N PRO A 352 -11.17 24.44 -7.08
CA PRO A 352 -11.11 25.82 -6.56
C PRO A 352 -12.45 26.30 -6.01
N LYS A 353 -13.54 26.04 -6.75
CA LYS A 353 -14.90 26.41 -6.31
C LYS A 353 -15.31 25.69 -5.02
N GLY A 354 -14.89 24.43 -4.84
CA GLY A 354 -15.11 23.68 -3.60
C GLY A 354 -14.35 24.29 -2.42
N LEU A 355 -13.12 24.75 -2.64
CA LEU A 355 -12.33 25.43 -1.62
C LEU A 355 -12.93 26.78 -1.22
N ASP A 356 -13.49 27.54 -2.16
CA ASP A 356 -14.16 28.81 -1.85
C ASP A 356 -15.40 28.57 -0.97
N ILE A 357 -16.21 27.55 -1.27
CA ILE A 357 -17.35 27.15 -0.44
C ILE A 357 -16.91 26.78 0.99
N LEU A 358 -15.78 26.06 1.13
CA LEU A 358 -15.23 25.74 2.44
C LEU A 358 -14.75 27.01 3.15
N LYS A 359 -14.04 27.93 2.49
CA LYS A 359 -13.59 29.20 3.10
C LYS A 359 -14.75 30.03 3.65
N ASP A 360 -15.89 30.04 2.95
CA ASP A 360 -17.11 30.74 3.41
C ASP A 360 -17.75 30.11 4.67
N SER A 361 -17.32 28.88 5.02
CA SER A 361 -17.81 28.12 6.18
C SER A 361 -16.86 28.13 7.38
N VAL A 362 -15.73 28.86 7.33
CA VAL A 362 -14.68 28.86 8.37
C VAL A 362 -15.23 29.15 9.78
N THR A 363 -16.23 30.03 9.88
CA THR A 363 -16.81 30.42 11.18
C THR A 363 -17.60 29.30 11.87
N ASP A 364 -18.13 28.35 11.10
CA ASP A 364 -19.05 27.32 11.61
C ASP A 364 -18.42 25.94 11.65
N ASN A 365 -17.23 25.79 11.04
CA ASN A 365 -16.55 24.51 10.91
C ASN A 365 -15.07 24.67 11.29
N PRO A 366 -14.69 24.25 12.52
CA PRO A 366 -13.38 24.51 13.10
C PRO A 366 -12.23 23.77 12.39
N HIS A 367 -12.53 22.83 11.50
CA HIS A 367 -11.52 22.04 10.80
C HIS A 367 -10.97 22.72 9.55
N ILE A 368 -11.64 23.77 9.06
CA ILE A 368 -11.29 24.39 7.77
C ILE A 368 -9.95 25.14 7.87
N GLU A 369 -9.69 25.86 8.95
CA GLU A 369 -8.40 26.58 9.09
C GLU A 369 -7.21 25.62 9.07
N GLU A 370 -7.32 24.50 9.79
CA GLU A 370 -6.30 23.46 9.82
C GLU A 370 -6.13 22.80 8.43
N MET A 371 -7.23 22.47 7.75
CA MET A 371 -7.18 21.99 6.37
C MET A 371 -6.47 23.01 5.45
N LEU A 372 -6.82 24.30 5.52
CA LEU A 372 -6.20 25.33 4.68
C LEU A 372 -4.69 25.47 4.94
N GLN A 373 -4.25 25.33 6.20
CA GLN A 373 -2.83 25.32 6.53
C GLN A 373 -2.10 24.13 5.88
N ILE A 374 -2.69 22.93 5.90
CA ILE A 374 -2.16 21.75 5.22
C ILE A 374 -2.09 22.01 3.71
N LEU A 375 -3.16 22.51 3.09
CA LEU A 375 -3.16 22.79 1.65
C LEU A 375 -2.11 23.84 1.27
N LYS A 376 -1.87 24.84 2.13
CA LYS A 376 -0.81 25.83 1.93
C LYS A 376 0.59 25.22 2.05
N LYS A 377 0.82 24.33 3.02
CA LYS A 377 2.07 23.55 3.18
C LYS A 377 2.42 22.80 1.88
N HIS A 378 1.42 22.19 1.24
CA HIS A 378 1.56 21.45 -0.01
C HIS A 378 1.41 22.31 -1.29
N LYS A 379 1.44 23.65 -1.16
CA LYS A 379 1.34 24.59 -2.30
C LYS A 379 0.10 24.38 -3.19
N LEU A 380 -0.99 23.87 -2.60
CA LEU A 380 -2.29 23.67 -3.27
C LEU A 380 -3.21 24.90 -3.12
N LEU A 381 -2.77 25.91 -2.36
CA LEU A 381 -3.36 27.24 -2.29
C LEU A 381 -2.32 28.25 -2.79
N HIS A 382 -2.74 29.08 -3.74
CA HIS A 382 -1.95 30.21 -4.26
C HIS A 382 -2.26 31.49 -3.50
#